data_AF-A0A0B3Y7H0-F1
#
_entry.id   AF-A0A0B3Y7H0-F1
#
_cell.length_a   1.000
_cell.length_b   1.000
_cell.length_c   1.000
_cell.angle_alpha   90.00
_cell.angle_beta   90.00
_cell.angle_gamma   90.00
#
_symmetry.space_group_name_H-M   'P 1'
#
loop_
_entity.id
_entity.type
_entity.pdbx_description
1 polymer ?
#
loop_
_entity_poly.entity_id
_entity_poly.type
_entity_poly.pdbx_seq_one_letter_code
_entity_poly.pdbx_strand_id
1 'polypeptide(L)'
;MNSQSSQSSLNNVLNNETASAQHPGIEKDSDVPTLISLFNSTFEDFNTRLVLGDDEPIYIPAGSEKPYHQIVFAHGFFSSALHEIAHWCIAGEKRRLLEDYGYWYCPDGRDAAQQADFEKVEIKPQAIEWAFTEAAGRKFQVSTDNLNDAEPDREGFTKNVAAQLALYKAHGFPPRAERFINALATTFCKKTHDDATGADAA
;
A
#
# COMPACT_ATOMS: atom_id res chain seq x y z
N MET A 1 7.28 -47.37 58.45
CA MET A 1 8.54 -47.67 57.75
C MET A 1 8.52 -46.80 56.49
N ASN A 2 8.99 -45.56 56.60
CA ASN A 2 10.38 -45.10 56.34
C ASN A 2 10.71 -45.20 54.84
N SER A 3 11.42 -44.30 54.17
CA SER A 3 12.04 -43.00 54.47
C SER A 3 12.82 -42.62 53.19
N GLN A 4 13.00 -41.31 52.96
CA GLN A 4 14.18 -40.65 52.35
C GLN A 4 14.57 -41.01 50.88
N SER A 5 14.69 -40.05 49.95
CA SER A 5 15.64 -38.92 49.84
C SER A 5 17.08 -39.36 49.56
N SER A 6 17.63 -38.89 48.42
CA SER A 6 19.04 -38.50 48.12
C SER A 6 19.22 -38.48 46.59
N GLN A 7 19.38 -37.32 45.92
CA GLN A 7 20.64 -36.58 45.67
C GLN A 7 21.71 -37.45 44.96
N SER A 8 22.54 -37.01 44.01
CA SER A 8 22.79 -35.78 43.24
C SER A 8 24.06 -36.09 42.42
N SER A 9 24.24 -35.53 41.23
CA SER A 9 25.55 -35.29 40.55
C SER A 9 25.25 -34.59 39.21
N LEU A 10 25.26 -33.24 39.17
CA LEU A 10 26.41 -32.35 38.93
C LEU A 10 26.85 -32.26 37.45
N ASN A 11 26.53 -31.09 36.87
CA ASN A 11 27.28 -30.26 35.90
C ASN A 11 27.55 -30.85 34.50
N ASN A 12 27.44 -30.15 33.37
CA ASN A 12 27.85 -28.78 33.09
C ASN A 12 27.33 -28.37 31.70
N VAL A 13 26.99 -27.08 31.54
CA VAL A 13 27.31 -26.23 30.37
C VAL A 13 26.76 -26.64 29.00
N LEU A 14 25.74 -25.90 28.54
CA LEU A 14 25.86 -25.00 27.38
C LEU A 14 24.58 -24.18 27.22
N ASN A 15 24.74 -22.87 27.31
CA ASN A 15 23.82 -21.87 26.79
C ASN A 15 23.46 -22.24 25.35
N ASN A 16 22.16 -22.27 25.04
CA ASN A 16 21.70 -22.06 23.69
C ASN A 16 20.53 -21.06 23.73
N GLU A 17 20.89 -19.80 24.00
CA GLU A 17 20.23 -18.70 23.31
C GLU A 17 20.51 -18.84 21.80
N THR A 18 19.55 -18.43 20.98
CA THR A 18 19.45 -18.52 19.50
C THR A 18 18.71 -19.77 19.00
N ALA A 19 17.63 -19.67 18.21
CA ALA A 19 17.27 -18.61 17.27
C ALA A 19 15.76 -18.26 17.37
N SER A 20 15.47 -17.05 17.86
CA SER A 20 14.35 -16.30 17.26
C SER A 20 14.82 -15.99 15.85
N ALA A 21 14.17 -16.58 14.86
CA ALA A 21 14.33 -16.19 13.47
C ALA A 21 13.83 -14.76 13.34
N GLN A 22 14.73 -13.80 13.56
CA GLN A 22 14.57 -12.43 13.11
C GLN A 22 14.36 -12.52 11.60
N HIS A 23 13.10 -12.37 11.16
CA HIS A 23 12.84 -11.99 9.78
C HIS A 23 13.59 -10.67 9.56
N PRO A 24 14.41 -10.55 8.50
CA PRO A 24 15.11 -9.32 8.22
C PRO A 24 14.06 -8.21 8.10
N GLY A 25 14.20 -7.19 8.94
CA GLY A 25 13.18 -6.16 9.14
C GLY A 25 12.72 -5.62 7.79
N ILE A 26 11.42 -5.75 7.53
CA ILE A 26 10.76 -5.03 6.45
C ILE A 26 10.94 -3.55 6.77
N GLU A 27 11.93 -2.92 6.14
CA GLU A 27 12.26 -1.53 6.38
C GLU A 27 11.09 -0.70 5.83
N LYS A 28 10.24 -0.22 6.74
CA LYS A 28 9.09 0.63 6.40
C LYS A 28 9.61 1.85 5.63
N ASP A 29 8.98 2.17 4.50
CA ASP A 29 9.44 3.27 3.66
C ASP A 29 9.41 4.58 4.45
N SER A 30 10.55 5.27 4.52
CA SER A 30 10.73 6.48 5.35
C SER A 30 9.79 7.62 4.97
N ASP A 31 9.24 7.61 3.75
CA ASP A 31 8.30 8.62 3.28
C ASP A 31 6.83 8.35 3.66
N VAL A 32 6.51 7.16 4.18
CA VAL A 32 5.13 6.78 4.55
C VAL A 32 4.49 7.75 5.55
N PRO A 33 5.16 8.21 6.62
CA PRO A 33 4.59 9.22 7.50
C PRO A 33 4.23 10.51 6.76
N THR A 34 5.07 10.94 5.82
CA THR A 34 4.80 12.13 4.99
C THR A 34 3.59 11.90 4.09
N LEU A 35 3.48 10.71 3.46
CA LEU A 35 2.34 10.35 2.62
C LEU A 35 1.01 10.36 3.40
N ILE A 36 1.01 9.82 4.62
CA ILE A 36 -0.16 9.83 5.52
C ILE A 36 -0.58 11.27 5.84
N SER A 37 0.35 12.12 6.27
CA SER A 37 0.05 13.54 6.56
C SER A 37 -0.44 14.29 5.32
N LEU A 38 0.14 14.00 4.16
CA LEU A 38 -0.26 14.61 2.88
C LEU A 38 -1.69 14.20 2.51
N PHE A 39 -2.02 12.90 2.55
CA PHE A 39 -3.37 12.42 2.26
C PHE A 39 -4.40 13.04 3.21
N ASN A 40 -4.13 12.97 4.52
CA ASN A 40 -5.07 13.43 5.55
C ASN A 40 -5.37 14.94 5.44
N SER A 41 -4.36 15.75 5.08
CA SER A 41 -4.57 17.19 4.85
C SER A 41 -5.22 17.49 3.50
N THR A 42 -4.94 16.69 2.46
CA THR A 42 -5.52 16.88 1.12
C THR A 42 -7.02 16.59 1.08
N PHE A 43 -7.48 15.64 1.90
CA PHE A 43 -8.86 15.13 1.86
C PHE A 43 -9.60 15.25 3.19
N GLU A 44 -9.24 16.24 4.00
CA GLU A 44 -9.97 16.56 5.24
C GLU A 44 -11.47 16.79 4.97
N ASP A 45 -11.81 17.40 3.83
CA ASP A 45 -13.18 17.63 3.36
C ASP A 45 -13.97 16.35 3.03
N PHE A 46 -13.29 15.22 2.84
CA PHE A 46 -13.90 13.90 2.65
C PHE A 46 -14.01 13.11 3.96
N ASN A 47 -13.61 13.67 5.10
CA ASN A 47 -13.59 12.99 6.40
C ASN A 47 -12.93 11.60 6.34
N THR A 48 -11.87 11.46 5.54
CA THR A 48 -11.19 10.18 5.27
C THR A 48 -9.73 10.30 5.67
N ARG A 49 -9.20 9.26 6.33
CA ARG A 49 -7.80 9.20 6.77
C ARG A 49 -7.10 7.98 6.19
N LEU A 50 -5.83 8.15 5.85
CA LEU A 50 -4.92 7.05 5.54
C LEU A 50 -4.33 6.51 6.84
N VAL A 51 -4.37 5.19 7.02
CA VAL A 51 -3.97 4.50 8.25
C VAL A 51 -3.03 3.37 7.89
N LEU A 52 -1.88 3.31 8.58
CA LEU A 52 -0.98 2.17 8.49
C LEU A 52 -1.59 0.99 9.27
N GLY A 53 -1.92 -0.09 8.55
CA GLY A 53 -2.30 -1.38 9.12
C GLY A 53 -1.13 -2.34 9.19
N ASP A 54 -1.41 -3.53 9.69
CA ASP A 54 -0.43 -4.62 9.81
C ASP A 54 -0.52 -5.55 8.59
N ASP A 55 -1.62 -6.30 8.47
CA ASP A 55 -1.71 -7.46 7.57
C ASP A 55 -2.51 -7.20 6.27
N GLU A 56 -3.80 -6.85 6.38
CA GLU A 56 -4.69 -6.74 5.21
C GLU A 56 -5.10 -5.27 4.93
N PRO A 57 -5.09 -4.84 3.66
CA PRO A 57 -5.69 -3.58 3.28
C PRO A 57 -7.21 -3.64 3.44
N ILE A 58 -7.81 -2.56 3.92
CA ILE A 58 -9.27 -2.48 4.07
C ILE A 58 -9.74 -1.01 4.10
N TYR A 59 -10.86 -0.75 3.43
CA TYR A 59 -11.60 0.48 3.65
C TYR A 59 -12.67 0.31 4.73
N ILE A 60 -12.64 1.18 5.75
CA ILE A 60 -13.60 1.16 6.86
C ILE A 60 -14.38 2.47 6.85
N PRO A 61 -15.72 2.46 6.66
CA PRO A 61 -16.51 3.67 6.72
C PRO A 61 -16.56 4.27 8.13
N ALA A 62 -16.79 5.58 8.23
CA ALA A 62 -17.03 6.26 9.49
C ALA A 62 -18.19 5.60 10.24
N GLY A 63 -18.03 5.40 11.54
CA GLY A 63 -19.00 4.74 12.40
C GLY A 63 -19.02 5.33 13.81
N SER A 64 -19.67 4.63 14.73
CA SER A 64 -19.79 5.06 16.13
C SER A 64 -18.45 5.08 16.87
N GLU A 65 -17.55 4.16 16.54
CA GLU A 65 -16.23 4.07 17.20
C GLU A 65 -15.23 5.10 16.66
N LYS A 66 -15.23 5.30 15.34
CA LYS A 66 -14.36 6.25 14.65
C LYS A 66 -15.20 7.16 13.75
N PRO A 67 -15.30 8.47 14.05
CA PRO A 67 -16.16 9.39 13.31
C PRO A 67 -15.56 9.83 11.95
N TYR A 68 -14.67 9.04 11.36
CA TYR A 68 -14.00 9.28 10.09
C TYR A 68 -13.79 7.96 9.33
N HIS A 69 -13.80 8.04 8.00
CA HIS A 69 -13.49 6.92 7.12
C HIS A 69 -12.00 6.60 7.17
N GLN A 70 -11.64 5.35 6.95
CA GLN A 70 -10.25 4.89 6.96
C GLN A 70 -9.93 4.13 5.68
N ILE A 71 -8.80 4.49 5.07
CA ILE A 71 -8.11 3.68 4.07
C ILE A 71 -6.94 3.04 4.81
N VAL A 72 -7.03 1.74 5.10
CA VAL A 72 -5.98 0.99 5.78
C VAL A 72 -5.14 0.29 4.73
N PHE A 73 -3.81 0.48 4.76
CA PHE A 73 -2.87 -0.19 3.86
C PHE A 73 -1.86 -1.03 4.65
N ALA A 74 -1.36 -2.10 4.04
CA ALA A 74 -0.57 -3.12 4.74
C ALA A 74 0.93 -2.85 4.71
N HIS A 75 1.66 -3.45 5.68
CA HIS A 75 3.12 -3.62 5.70
C HIS A 75 4.00 -2.35 5.64
N GLY A 76 3.44 -1.15 5.61
CA GLY A 76 4.22 0.08 5.55
C GLY A 76 4.92 0.32 4.20
N PHE A 77 4.40 -0.27 3.13
CA PHE A 77 4.90 -0.01 1.77
C PHE A 77 4.23 1.22 1.16
N PHE A 78 5.05 2.10 0.57
CA PHE A 78 4.56 3.30 -0.11
C PHE A 78 3.66 2.96 -1.30
N SER A 79 4.01 1.93 -2.08
CA SER A 79 3.17 1.43 -3.18
C SER A 79 1.83 0.90 -2.68
N SER A 80 1.81 0.11 -1.60
CA SER A 80 0.56 -0.36 -0.99
C SER A 80 -0.35 0.81 -0.60
N ALA A 81 0.19 1.85 0.03
CA ALA A 81 -0.58 3.05 0.33
C ALA A 81 -1.14 3.74 -0.92
N LEU A 82 -0.33 3.90 -1.98
CA LEU A 82 -0.80 4.51 -3.23
C LEU A 82 -1.89 3.67 -3.92
N HIS A 83 -1.76 2.35 -3.88
CA HIS A 83 -2.74 1.41 -4.41
C HIS A 83 -4.11 1.59 -3.75
N GLU A 84 -4.15 1.59 -2.40
CA GLU A 84 -5.40 1.77 -1.66
C GLU A 84 -6.05 3.14 -1.92
N ILE A 85 -5.25 4.20 -2.04
CA ILE A 85 -5.73 5.54 -2.38
C ILE A 85 -6.31 5.57 -3.81
N ALA A 86 -5.73 4.82 -4.75
CA ALA A 86 -6.21 4.71 -6.12
C ALA A 86 -7.59 4.02 -6.17
N HIS A 87 -7.76 2.91 -5.45
CA HIS A 87 -9.06 2.27 -5.27
C HIS A 87 -10.09 3.22 -4.68
N TRP A 88 -9.72 3.93 -3.62
CA TRP A 88 -10.58 4.93 -2.99
C TRP A 88 -11.03 6.00 -3.98
N CYS A 89 -10.12 6.49 -4.85
CA CYS A 89 -10.39 7.50 -5.86
C CYS A 89 -11.40 7.04 -6.93
N ILE A 90 -11.45 5.75 -7.24
CA ILE A 90 -12.43 5.13 -8.15
C ILE A 90 -13.78 4.87 -7.46
N ALA A 91 -13.77 4.46 -6.20
CA ALA A 91 -14.99 4.11 -5.47
C ALA A 91 -15.92 5.32 -5.29
N GLY A 92 -17.14 5.26 -5.83
CA GLY A 92 -18.15 6.32 -5.73
C GLY A 92 -18.71 6.50 -4.32
N GLU A 93 -19.42 7.61 -4.07
CA GLU A 93 -19.93 8.00 -2.73
C GLU A 93 -20.68 6.89 -2.01
N LYS A 94 -21.63 6.23 -2.69
CA LYS A 94 -22.41 5.15 -2.10
C LYS A 94 -21.55 3.95 -1.67
N ARG A 95 -20.50 3.64 -2.44
CA ARG A 95 -19.58 2.55 -2.12
C ARG A 95 -18.71 2.89 -0.92
N ARG A 96 -18.33 4.16 -0.77
CA ARG A 96 -17.58 4.64 0.41
C ARG A 96 -18.37 4.63 1.73
N LEU A 97 -19.62 4.16 1.70
CA LEU A 97 -20.41 3.85 2.89
C LEU A 97 -20.39 2.37 3.26
N LEU A 98 -19.72 1.54 2.46
CA LEU A 98 -19.58 0.10 2.66
C LEU A 98 -18.14 -0.24 3.01
N GLU A 99 -17.96 -1.22 3.88
CA GLU A 99 -16.66 -1.83 4.11
C GLU A 99 -16.09 -2.37 2.78
N ASP A 100 -14.81 -2.10 2.56
CA ASP A 100 -14.06 -2.42 1.34
C ASP A 100 -14.82 -2.07 0.04
N TYR A 101 -15.54 -0.95 0.06
CA TYR A 101 -16.34 -0.45 -1.05
C TYR A 101 -17.46 -1.40 -1.53
N GLY A 102 -17.74 -2.46 -0.77
CA GLY A 102 -18.62 -3.56 -1.17
C GLY A 102 -18.05 -4.44 -2.28
N TYR A 103 -16.73 -4.45 -2.49
CA TYR A 103 -16.08 -5.44 -3.34
C TYR A 103 -16.10 -6.82 -2.66
N TRP A 104 -16.05 -7.88 -3.47
CA TRP A 104 -15.98 -9.25 -2.96
C TRP A 104 -14.52 -9.68 -2.95
N TYR A 105 -14.05 -10.20 -1.82
CA TYR A 105 -12.72 -10.77 -1.73
C TYR A 105 -12.62 -12.04 -2.58
N CYS A 106 -11.64 -12.11 -3.47
CA CYS A 106 -11.30 -13.31 -4.22
C CYS A 106 -9.95 -13.82 -3.71
N PRO A 107 -9.91 -14.95 -2.98
CA PRO A 107 -8.65 -15.48 -2.47
C PRO A 107 -7.70 -15.86 -3.60
N ASP A 108 -6.41 -15.97 -3.27
CA ASP A 108 -5.38 -16.48 -4.15
C ASP A 108 -5.71 -17.85 -4.77
N GLY A 109 -5.08 -18.15 -5.91
CA GLY A 109 -5.33 -19.37 -6.69
C GLY A 109 -6.31 -19.16 -7.84
N ARG A 110 -6.37 -17.93 -8.37
CA ARG A 110 -7.22 -17.59 -9.51
C ARG A 110 -6.81 -18.39 -10.75
N ASP A 111 -7.80 -18.96 -11.43
CA ASP A 111 -7.61 -19.51 -12.77
C ASP A 111 -7.44 -18.38 -13.81
N ALA A 112 -7.12 -18.73 -15.06
CA ALA A 112 -6.88 -17.74 -16.11
C ALA A 112 -8.09 -16.83 -16.40
N ALA A 113 -9.32 -17.34 -16.24
CA ALA A 113 -10.53 -16.55 -16.49
C ALA A 113 -10.79 -15.58 -15.33
N GLN A 114 -10.64 -16.05 -14.09
CA GLN A 114 -10.73 -15.23 -12.89
C GLN A 114 -9.65 -14.14 -12.86
N GLN A 115 -8.43 -14.48 -13.26
CA GLN A 115 -7.32 -13.53 -13.40
C GLN A 115 -7.66 -12.45 -14.43
N ALA A 116 -8.19 -12.84 -15.59
CA ALA A 116 -8.58 -11.87 -16.62
C ALA A 116 -9.72 -10.94 -16.17
N ASP A 117 -10.66 -11.43 -15.35
CA ASP A 117 -11.73 -10.59 -14.78
C ASP A 117 -11.21 -9.65 -13.69
N PHE A 118 -10.26 -10.10 -12.87
CA PHE A 118 -9.55 -9.22 -11.93
C PHE A 118 -8.79 -8.12 -12.67
N GLU A 119 -8.00 -8.46 -13.68
CA GLU A 119 -7.20 -7.47 -14.41
C GLU A 119 -8.09 -6.38 -15.04
N LYS A 120 -9.28 -6.72 -15.52
CA LYS A 120 -10.24 -5.73 -16.04
C LYS A 120 -10.64 -4.68 -14.98
N VAL A 121 -10.85 -5.10 -13.74
CA VAL A 121 -11.24 -4.17 -12.66
C VAL A 121 -10.04 -3.37 -12.13
N GLU A 122 -8.83 -3.92 -12.25
CA GLU A 122 -7.57 -3.31 -11.82
C GLU A 122 -6.97 -2.29 -12.79
N ILE A 123 -7.36 -2.30 -14.08
CA ILE A 123 -6.82 -1.35 -15.08
C ILE A 123 -6.92 0.11 -14.61
N LYS A 124 -8.06 0.51 -14.02
CA LYS A 124 -8.29 1.90 -13.61
C LYS A 124 -7.57 2.28 -12.31
N PRO A 125 -7.67 1.49 -11.22
CA PRO A 125 -6.86 1.70 -10.03
C PRO A 125 -5.36 1.77 -10.35
N GLN A 126 -4.80 0.79 -11.06
CA GLN A 126 -3.36 0.76 -11.34
C GLN A 126 -2.90 1.87 -12.29
N ALA A 127 -3.77 2.39 -13.17
CA ALA A 127 -3.45 3.57 -13.97
C ALA A 127 -3.35 4.83 -13.11
N ILE A 128 -4.20 4.97 -12.08
CA ILE A 128 -4.12 6.08 -11.12
C ILE A 128 -2.90 5.90 -10.20
N GLU A 129 -2.64 4.68 -9.73
CA GLU A 129 -1.46 4.34 -8.92
C GLU A 129 -0.16 4.68 -9.67
N TRP A 130 -0.09 4.36 -10.97
CA TRP A 130 1.03 4.76 -11.82
C TRP A 130 1.20 6.28 -11.81
N ALA A 131 0.13 7.04 -12.05
CA ALA A 131 0.20 8.50 -12.04
C ALA A 131 0.64 9.07 -10.68
N PHE A 132 0.16 8.49 -9.56
CA PHE A 132 0.63 8.86 -8.22
C PHE A 132 2.11 8.55 -8.02
N THR A 133 2.56 7.39 -8.49
CA THR A 133 3.95 6.95 -8.38
C THR A 133 4.89 7.87 -9.17
N GLU A 134 4.51 8.25 -10.40
CA GLU A 134 5.22 9.25 -11.19
C GLU A 134 5.24 10.62 -10.50
N ALA A 135 4.10 11.07 -9.96
CA ALA A 135 3.99 12.33 -9.23
C ALA A 135 4.81 12.36 -7.93
N ALA A 136 5.07 11.19 -7.33
CA ALA A 136 5.95 11.04 -6.18
C ALA A 136 7.44 10.90 -6.56
N GLY A 137 7.79 10.94 -7.86
CA GLY A 137 9.16 10.77 -8.35
C GLY A 137 9.69 9.34 -8.27
N ARG A 138 8.79 8.35 -8.22
CA ARG A 138 9.11 6.92 -8.02
C ARG A 138 8.85 6.12 -9.31
N LYS A 139 9.32 4.87 -9.35
CA LYS A 139 9.10 3.95 -10.48
C LYS A 139 7.92 3.03 -10.20
N PHE A 140 6.98 2.97 -11.14
CA PHE A 140 5.82 2.11 -11.05
C PHE A 140 6.09 0.71 -11.64
N GLN A 141 5.44 -0.30 -11.06
CA GLN A 141 5.36 -1.65 -11.60
C GLN A 141 3.95 -2.19 -11.36
N VAL A 142 3.32 -2.76 -12.37
CA VAL A 142 2.00 -3.40 -12.22
C VAL A 142 2.06 -4.56 -11.23
N SER A 143 1.01 -4.69 -10.42
CA SER A 143 0.78 -5.85 -9.57
C SER A 143 -0.27 -6.75 -10.22
N THR A 144 0.09 -8.00 -10.49
CA THR A 144 -0.86 -9.00 -11.01
C THR A 144 -1.55 -9.80 -9.90
N ASP A 145 -1.04 -9.65 -8.66
CA ASP A 145 -1.60 -10.17 -7.41
C ASP A 145 -2.15 -11.60 -7.49
N ASN A 146 -1.33 -12.56 -7.92
CA ASN A 146 -1.74 -13.96 -7.98
C ASN A 146 -0.59 -14.86 -7.54
N LEU A 147 -0.76 -15.60 -6.46
CA LEU A 147 0.21 -16.59 -5.96
C LEU A 147 0.10 -17.97 -6.64
N ASN A 148 -0.45 -18.04 -7.84
CA ASN A 148 -0.62 -19.29 -8.59
C ASN A 148 0.62 -19.62 -9.45
N ASP A 149 0.85 -20.91 -9.75
CA ASP A 149 2.02 -21.39 -10.51
C ASP A 149 2.03 -20.93 -11.99
N ALA A 150 0.89 -20.45 -12.51
CA ALA A 150 0.77 -19.90 -13.85
C ALA A 150 1.05 -18.39 -13.84
N GLU A 151 2.20 -17.99 -14.36
CA GLU A 151 2.58 -16.59 -14.54
C GLU A 151 1.55 -15.86 -15.42
N PRO A 152 0.82 -14.85 -14.90
CA PRO A 152 -0.13 -14.06 -15.68
C PRO A 152 0.58 -13.25 -16.77
N ASP A 153 -0.15 -12.85 -17.83
CA ASP A 153 0.37 -12.01 -18.91
C ASP A 153 0.62 -10.56 -18.42
N ARG A 154 1.72 -10.39 -17.68
CA ARG A 154 2.13 -9.12 -17.10
C ARG A 154 2.37 -8.06 -18.17
N GLU A 155 2.87 -8.43 -19.33
CA GLU A 155 3.15 -7.48 -20.42
C GLU A 155 1.83 -6.95 -21.02
N GLY A 156 0.89 -7.85 -21.31
CA GLY A 156 -0.45 -7.49 -21.76
C GLY A 156 -1.18 -6.60 -20.75
N PHE A 157 -1.13 -6.97 -19.47
CA PHE A 157 -1.72 -6.16 -18.41
C PHE A 157 -1.06 -4.78 -18.30
N THR A 158 0.27 -4.70 -18.34
CA THR A 158 1.01 -3.42 -18.35
C THR A 158 0.58 -2.52 -19.51
N LYS A 159 0.40 -3.08 -20.72
CA LYS A 159 -0.07 -2.31 -21.89
C LYS A 159 -1.48 -1.74 -21.67
N ASN A 160 -2.37 -2.53 -21.07
CA ASN A 160 -3.74 -2.09 -20.79
C ASN A 160 -3.77 -0.96 -19.74
N VAL A 161 -2.99 -1.08 -18.67
CA VAL A 161 -2.84 -0.03 -17.65
C VAL A 161 -2.22 1.24 -18.27
N ALA A 162 -1.17 1.11 -19.08
CA ALA A 162 -0.55 2.23 -19.76
C ALA A 162 -1.50 2.96 -20.72
N ALA A 163 -2.34 2.22 -21.44
CA ALA A 163 -3.37 2.81 -22.31
C ALA A 163 -4.40 3.61 -21.50
N GLN A 164 -4.85 3.09 -20.36
CA GLN A 164 -5.77 3.80 -19.47
C GLN A 164 -5.11 5.05 -18.84
N LEU A 165 -3.83 4.98 -18.47
CA LEU A 165 -3.06 6.14 -18.01
C LEU A 165 -2.99 7.22 -19.09
N ALA A 166 -2.72 6.85 -20.35
CA ALA A 166 -2.68 7.78 -21.47
C ALA A 166 -4.04 8.47 -21.67
N LEU A 167 -5.15 7.74 -21.53
CA LEU A 167 -6.49 8.32 -21.58
C LEU A 167 -6.72 9.34 -20.47
N TYR A 168 -6.34 9.03 -19.22
CA TYR A 168 -6.46 9.99 -18.12
C TYR A 168 -5.58 11.23 -18.33
N LYS A 169 -4.36 11.07 -18.83
CA LYS A 169 -3.49 12.21 -19.18
C LYS A 169 -4.08 13.09 -20.29
N ALA A 170 -4.80 12.50 -21.24
CA ALA A 170 -5.41 13.23 -22.36
C ALA A 170 -6.75 13.90 -22.02
N HIS A 171 -7.56 13.26 -21.16
CA HIS A 171 -8.95 13.67 -20.92
C HIS A 171 -9.24 14.14 -19.49
N GLY A 172 -8.24 14.07 -18.59
CA GLY A 172 -8.37 14.41 -17.18
C GLY A 172 -8.52 13.18 -16.29
N PHE A 173 -7.99 13.28 -15.08
CA PHE A 173 -8.14 12.26 -14.03
C PHE A 173 -9.46 12.47 -13.27
N PRO A 174 -9.96 11.45 -12.54
CA PRO A 174 -11.02 11.66 -11.56
C PRO A 174 -10.62 12.77 -10.57
N PRO A 175 -11.52 13.67 -10.15
CA PRO A 175 -11.15 14.88 -9.40
C PRO A 175 -10.30 14.63 -8.15
N ARG A 176 -10.58 13.54 -7.42
CA ARG A 176 -9.79 13.16 -6.24
C ARG A 176 -8.38 12.73 -6.62
N ALA A 177 -8.24 11.92 -7.68
CA ALA A 177 -6.92 11.51 -8.17
C ALA A 177 -6.12 12.72 -8.66
N GLU A 178 -6.72 13.62 -9.45
CA GLU A 178 -6.04 14.84 -9.91
C GLU A 178 -5.55 15.71 -8.74
N ARG A 179 -6.41 15.91 -7.73
CA ARG A 179 -6.06 16.64 -6.50
C ARG A 179 -4.84 16.02 -5.81
N PHE A 180 -4.80 14.69 -5.69
CA PHE A 180 -3.71 14.01 -5.02
C PHE A 180 -2.42 13.96 -5.86
N ILE A 181 -2.51 13.82 -7.19
CA ILE A 181 -1.37 13.93 -8.11
C ILE A 181 -0.65 15.27 -7.89
N ASN A 182 -1.40 16.37 -7.83
CA ASN A 182 -0.82 17.71 -7.60
C ASN A 182 -0.17 17.85 -6.22
N ALA A 183 -0.80 17.26 -5.20
CA ALA A 183 -0.26 17.24 -3.84
C ALA A 183 1.07 16.47 -3.78
N LEU A 184 1.11 15.26 -4.34
CA LEU A 184 2.30 14.41 -4.43
C LEU A 184 3.45 15.12 -5.16
N ALA A 185 3.18 15.67 -6.34
CA ALA A 185 4.18 16.40 -7.14
C ALA A 185 4.76 17.61 -6.38
N THR A 186 3.92 18.31 -5.61
CA THR A 186 4.37 19.44 -4.79
C THR A 186 5.25 18.99 -3.62
N THR A 187 4.94 17.88 -2.98
CA THR A 187 5.61 17.42 -1.76
C THR A 187 6.89 16.64 -2.03
N PHE A 188 6.91 15.78 -3.04
CA PHE A 188 8.01 14.84 -3.28
C PHE A 188 8.93 15.25 -4.43
N CYS A 189 8.40 15.86 -5.50
CA CYS A 189 9.22 16.27 -6.64
C CYS A 189 9.93 17.63 -6.46
N LYS A 190 9.53 18.47 -5.50
CA LYS A 190 10.23 19.75 -5.23
C LYS A 190 11.45 19.62 -4.31
N LYS A 191 11.60 18.51 -3.58
CA LYS A 191 12.74 18.29 -2.67
C LYS A 191 14.08 18.10 -3.39
N THR A 192 14.10 17.94 -4.71
CA THR A 192 15.32 17.69 -5.49
C THR A 192 16.15 18.93 -5.80
N HIS A 193 15.72 20.14 -5.43
CA HIS A 193 16.43 21.38 -5.79
C HIS A 193 17.04 22.20 -4.62
N ASP A 194 16.77 21.87 -3.36
CA ASP A 194 17.26 22.68 -2.23
C ASP A 194 18.57 22.16 -1.57
N ASP A 195 19.08 20.99 -1.98
CA ASP A 195 20.32 20.41 -1.43
C ASP A 195 21.60 20.73 -2.25
N ALA A 196 21.50 21.60 -3.28
CA ALA A 196 22.60 21.88 -4.22
C ALA A 196 23.17 23.32 -4.14
N THR A 197 22.95 24.06 -3.05
CA THR A 197 23.60 25.37 -2.83
C THR A 197 24.26 25.43 -1.45
N GLY A 198 25.45 24.87 -1.34
CA GLY A 198 26.19 24.88 -0.07
C GLY A 198 27.64 24.38 -0.16
N ALA A 199 28.36 24.61 -1.26
CA ALA A 199 29.81 24.42 -1.30
C ALA A 199 30.42 25.16 -2.50
N ASP A 200 30.67 26.47 -2.35
CA ASP A 200 31.98 27.05 -2.67
C ASP A 200 32.01 28.51 -2.23
N ALA A 201 32.53 28.71 -1.02
CA ALA A 201 33.05 29.98 -0.54
C ALA A 201 34.33 29.66 0.24
N ALA A 202 35.45 29.58 -0.48
CA ALA A 202 36.81 29.82 0.02
C ALA A 202 37.77 29.98 -1.16
#